data_AF-A0A8J3LY02-F1
#
_entry.id   AF-A0A8J3LY02-F1
#
_cell.length_a   1.000
_cell.length_b   1.000
_cell.length_c   1.000
_cell.angle_alpha   90.00
_cell.angle_beta   90.00
_cell.angle_gamma   90.00
#
_symmetry.space_group_name_H-M   'P 1'
#
loop_
_entity.id
_entity.type
_entity.pdbx_description
1 polymer ?
#
loop_
_entity_poly.entity_id
_entity_poly.type
_entity_poly.pdbx_seq_one_letter_code
_entity_poly.pdbx_strand_id
1 'polypeptide(L)'
;MTLPPPLGVPLDPTPPPFATASQPRRLRPWPFLLAAMAVSVVSAIALLASTWTLPNIQHFHDSYVAWSEPLPDDVAAIAAVTGMSEEGELVYRASTPAIEDDDDFNQHCSIEGGAVLGCYYEGNVYVYAVTDDRLAGTVEVTAAHEMLHAAYERLSPDERERIDALVEEAIAAIPDDDPVFDDLELYAADQQADEWHSRLGTEFADLPPALEAHFARYFDDRAKVVELNAKATALFDQLRAQIEALVAEIDALDPVLDARIAAYEAAIADFNADVDSFNARAANGSFSSQQQFNQERAALVARGAQIDAEGAALDAEITRYNGLVEQLTALDADYADLYSALDPSDDTGTVSP
;
A
#
# COMPACT_ATOMS: atom_id res chain seq x y z
N MET A 1 -118.80 -28.24 -42.96
CA MET A 1 -119.39 -27.12 -43.74
C MET A 1 -118.22 -26.34 -44.32
N THR A 2 -117.91 -26.44 -45.62
CA THR A 2 -118.57 -25.76 -46.75
C THR A 2 -118.41 -24.23 -46.67
N LEU A 3 -117.46 -23.64 -47.42
CA LEU A 3 -117.68 -22.95 -48.72
C LEU A 3 -118.04 -21.44 -48.55
N PRO A 4 -117.83 -20.53 -49.55
CA PRO A 4 -116.95 -20.55 -50.72
C PRO A 4 -116.12 -19.22 -50.90
N PRO A 5 -116.10 -18.41 -52.00
CA PRO A 5 -114.88 -17.73 -52.50
C PRO A 5 -115.15 -16.18 -52.67
N PRO A 6 -114.80 -15.40 -53.75
CA PRO A 6 -113.87 -15.57 -54.89
C PRO A 6 -113.02 -14.35 -55.37
N LEU A 7 -112.05 -14.65 -56.26
CA LEU A 7 -111.57 -13.91 -57.47
C LEU A 7 -111.16 -12.41 -57.44
N GLY A 8 -110.02 -12.10 -58.09
CA GLY A 8 -109.70 -10.77 -58.65
C GLY A 8 -108.19 -10.54 -58.96
N VAL A 9 -107.82 -10.32 -60.24
CA VAL A 9 -106.42 -10.10 -60.71
C VAL A 9 -106.40 -9.13 -61.91
N PRO A 10 -105.57 -8.06 -61.92
CA PRO A 10 -104.51 -7.88 -62.95
C PRO A 10 -103.21 -7.23 -62.40
N LEU A 11 -102.00 -7.77 -62.62
CA LEU A 11 -101.04 -7.62 -63.77
C LEU A 11 -100.06 -6.40 -63.69
N ASP A 12 -98.82 -6.64 -64.14
CA ASP A 12 -97.59 -5.83 -63.91
C ASP A 12 -97.38 -4.60 -64.82
N PRO A 13 -96.30 -3.81 -64.55
CA PRO A 13 -95.25 -3.66 -65.58
C PRO A 13 -93.79 -3.81 -65.09
N THR A 14 -92.89 -4.22 -66.01
CA THR A 14 -91.43 -4.52 -65.86
C THR A 14 -90.53 -3.59 -66.73
N PRO A 15 -89.16 -3.63 -66.74
CA PRO A 15 -88.16 -4.25 -65.84
C PRO A 15 -87.41 -3.16 -65.00
N PRO A 16 -86.13 -2.66 -65.19
CA PRO A 16 -84.91 -2.99 -65.97
C PRO A 16 -83.72 -3.57 -65.11
N PRO A 17 -82.44 -3.75 -65.60
CA PRO A 17 -81.47 -4.67 -64.97
C PRO A 17 -80.07 -4.15 -64.50
N PHE A 18 -79.30 -5.09 -63.92
CA PHE A 18 -77.83 -5.21 -63.71
C PHE A 18 -77.20 -4.99 -62.31
N ALA A 19 -76.48 -6.04 -61.86
CA ALA A 19 -75.16 -6.12 -61.19
C ALA A 19 -74.75 -5.08 -60.11
N THR A 20 -74.10 -5.44 -58.99
CA THR A 20 -73.09 -6.49 -58.74
C THR A 20 -73.18 -7.03 -57.30
N ALA A 21 -72.54 -8.18 -57.02
CA ALA A 21 -72.43 -8.71 -55.66
C ALA A 21 -71.29 -8.04 -54.87
N SER A 22 -71.60 -7.40 -53.74
CA SER A 22 -70.62 -6.87 -52.81
C SER A 22 -70.21 -7.92 -51.76
N GLN A 23 -68.91 -8.25 -51.70
CA GLN A 23 -68.39 -9.17 -50.69
C GLN A 23 -68.38 -8.53 -49.30
N PRO A 24 -68.62 -9.30 -48.21
CA PRO A 24 -68.49 -8.79 -46.85
C PRO A 24 -67.02 -8.41 -46.57
N ARG A 25 -66.78 -7.14 -46.21
CA ARG A 25 -65.45 -6.66 -45.78
C ARG A 25 -65.02 -7.37 -44.50
N ARG A 26 -64.21 -8.43 -44.63
CA ARG A 26 -63.48 -9.02 -43.51
C ARG A 26 -62.46 -8.01 -42.97
N LEU A 27 -62.75 -7.44 -41.80
CA LEU A 27 -61.77 -6.66 -41.05
C LEU A 27 -60.58 -7.57 -40.69
N ARG A 28 -59.40 -7.31 -41.28
CA ARG A 28 -58.16 -8.02 -40.93
C ARG A 28 -57.65 -7.47 -39.59
N PRO A 29 -57.44 -8.30 -38.54
CA PRO A 29 -57.00 -7.84 -37.22
C PRO A 29 -55.50 -7.48 -37.12
N TRP A 30 -54.77 -7.50 -38.24
CA TRP A 30 -53.33 -7.22 -38.30
C TRP A 30 -52.84 -5.92 -37.62
N PRO A 31 -53.49 -4.74 -37.72
CA PRO A 31 -52.97 -3.55 -37.05
C PRO A 31 -53.00 -3.69 -35.51
N PHE A 32 -53.97 -4.40 -34.96
CA PHE A 32 -54.04 -4.66 -33.51
C PHE A 32 -53.00 -5.69 -33.05
N LEU A 33 -52.74 -6.73 -33.85
CA LEU A 33 -51.71 -7.72 -33.55
C LEU A 33 -50.29 -7.11 -33.60
N LEU A 34 -50.02 -6.25 -34.59
CA LEU A 34 -48.73 -5.54 -34.68
C LEU A 34 -48.56 -4.53 -33.56
N ALA A 35 -49.61 -3.77 -33.20
CA ALA A 35 -49.57 -2.86 -32.05
C ALA A 35 -49.37 -3.60 -30.71
N ALA A 36 -50.09 -4.70 -30.48
CA ALA A 36 -49.92 -5.51 -29.28
C ALA A 36 -48.51 -6.13 -29.19
N MET A 37 -47.95 -6.59 -30.32
CA MET A 37 -46.58 -7.09 -30.38
C MET A 37 -45.55 -6.00 -30.09
N ALA A 38 -45.70 -4.80 -30.69
CA ALA A 38 -44.82 -3.67 -30.43
C ALA A 38 -44.87 -3.23 -28.95
N VAL A 39 -46.06 -3.14 -28.35
CA VAL A 39 -46.21 -2.83 -26.90
C VAL A 39 -45.60 -3.94 -26.04
N SER A 40 -45.74 -5.21 -26.41
CA SER A 40 -45.13 -6.33 -25.68
C SER A 40 -43.60 -6.29 -25.73
N VAL A 41 -43.02 -5.96 -26.89
CA VAL A 41 -41.56 -5.79 -27.04
C VAL A 41 -41.06 -4.57 -26.26
N VAL A 42 -41.74 -3.42 -26.33
CA VAL A 42 -41.37 -2.22 -25.54
C VAL A 42 -41.49 -2.49 -24.04
N SER A 43 -42.53 -3.22 -23.60
CA SER A 43 -42.69 -3.61 -22.19
C SER A 43 -41.61 -4.60 -21.76
N ALA A 44 -41.22 -5.56 -22.61
CA ALA A 44 -40.12 -6.49 -22.31
C ALA A 44 -38.77 -5.76 -22.22
N ILE A 45 -38.48 -4.83 -23.13
CA ILE A 45 -37.27 -3.98 -23.08
C ILE A 45 -37.27 -3.09 -21.84
N ALA A 46 -38.41 -2.47 -21.50
CA ALA A 46 -38.54 -1.65 -20.30
C ALA A 46 -38.41 -2.46 -18.99
N LEU A 47 -38.92 -3.70 -18.97
CA LEU A 47 -38.76 -4.61 -17.83
C LEU A 47 -37.30 -5.07 -17.68
N LEU A 48 -36.63 -5.43 -18.78
CA LEU A 48 -35.21 -5.74 -18.79
C LEU A 48 -34.38 -4.53 -18.30
N ALA A 49 -34.61 -3.34 -18.87
CA ALA A 49 -33.95 -2.11 -18.42
C ALA A 49 -34.24 -1.79 -16.94
N SER A 50 -35.44 -2.09 -16.41
CA SER A 50 -35.74 -1.93 -14.98
C SER A 50 -35.01 -2.92 -14.05
N THR A 51 -34.32 -3.92 -14.61
CA THR A 51 -33.40 -4.81 -13.88
C THR A 51 -31.92 -4.49 -14.12
N TRP A 52 -31.60 -3.44 -14.88
CA TRP A 52 -30.24 -2.95 -15.09
C TRP A 52 -29.96 -1.81 -14.10
N THR A 53 -29.52 -2.19 -12.90
CA THR A 53 -28.94 -1.26 -11.91
C THR A 53 -27.52 -0.86 -12.33
N LEU A 54 -26.95 0.19 -11.72
CA LEU A 54 -25.58 0.62 -12.02
C LEU A 54 -24.52 -0.49 -11.82
N PRO A 55 -24.55 -1.31 -10.74
CA PRO A 55 -23.65 -2.45 -10.61
C PRO A 55 -23.74 -3.47 -11.76
N ASN A 56 -24.94 -3.70 -12.32
CA ASN A 56 -25.10 -4.60 -13.46
C ASN A 56 -24.50 -4.05 -14.77
N ILE A 57 -24.29 -2.73 -14.84
CA ILE A 57 -23.60 -2.08 -15.96
C ILE A 57 -22.07 -2.14 -15.73
N GLN A 58 -21.62 -1.83 -14.52
CA GLN A 58 -20.20 -1.86 -14.15
C GLN A 58 -19.61 -3.27 -14.31
N HIS A 59 -20.25 -4.28 -13.72
CA HIS A 59 -19.80 -5.67 -13.83
C HIS A 59 -19.78 -6.17 -15.30
N PHE A 60 -20.69 -5.69 -16.16
CA PHE A 60 -20.65 -6.01 -17.59
C PHE A 60 -19.51 -5.30 -18.34
N HIS A 61 -19.23 -4.04 -18.00
CA HIS A 61 -18.07 -3.29 -18.52
C HIS A 61 -16.77 -4.00 -18.14
N ASP A 62 -16.59 -4.28 -16.85
CA ASP A 62 -15.39 -4.90 -16.31
C ASP A 62 -15.17 -6.31 -16.88
N SER A 63 -16.25 -7.11 -16.99
CA SER A 63 -16.22 -8.42 -17.67
C SER A 63 -15.92 -8.34 -19.18
N TYR A 64 -16.19 -7.21 -19.83
CA TYR A 64 -15.86 -7.01 -21.23
C TYR A 64 -14.37 -6.63 -21.38
N VAL A 65 -13.87 -5.66 -20.61
CA VAL A 65 -12.47 -5.23 -20.65
C VAL A 65 -11.53 -6.38 -20.32
N ALA A 66 -11.76 -7.06 -19.19
CA ALA A 66 -10.96 -8.22 -18.75
C ALA A 66 -11.00 -9.42 -19.74
N TRP A 67 -11.94 -9.43 -20.69
CA TRP A 67 -12.01 -10.41 -21.78
C TRP A 67 -11.36 -9.91 -23.09
N SER A 68 -11.48 -8.62 -23.43
CA SER A 68 -10.91 -8.06 -24.65
C SER A 68 -9.42 -7.73 -24.54
N GLU A 69 -8.92 -7.50 -23.33
CA GLU A 69 -7.57 -7.00 -23.06
C GLU A 69 -6.82 -7.97 -22.13
N PRO A 70 -6.27 -9.08 -22.69
CA PRO A 70 -5.63 -10.12 -21.90
C PRO A 70 -4.25 -9.68 -21.40
N LEU A 71 -4.05 -9.75 -20.08
CA LEU A 71 -2.79 -9.45 -19.42
C LEU A 71 -1.68 -10.49 -19.72
N PRO A 72 -0.39 -10.10 -19.58
CA PRO A 72 0.73 -11.03 -19.47
C PRO A 72 0.54 -12.08 -18.34
N ASP A 73 1.13 -13.27 -18.48
CA ASP A 73 0.94 -14.40 -17.55
C ASP A 73 1.45 -14.10 -16.11
N ASP A 74 2.48 -13.26 -15.98
CA ASP A 74 3.07 -12.81 -14.72
C ASP A 74 2.22 -11.73 -14.03
N VAL A 75 1.85 -10.67 -14.74
CA VAL A 75 0.88 -9.66 -14.26
C VAL A 75 -0.43 -10.34 -13.85
N ALA A 76 -0.93 -11.26 -14.68
CA ALA A 76 -2.13 -12.05 -14.41
C ALA A 76 -2.04 -12.96 -13.17
N ALA A 77 -0.83 -13.33 -12.72
CA ALA A 77 -0.62 -14.20 -11.56
C ALA A 77 -0.68 -13.44 -10.22
N ILE A 78 -0.48 -12.12 -10.22
CA ILE A 78 -0.48 -11.28 -9.02
C ILE A 78 -1.77 -11.45 -8.20
N ALA A 79 -2.93 -11.52 -8.85
CA ALA A 79 -4.22 -11.75 -8.19
C ALA A 79 -4.23 -13.03 -7.33
N ALA A 80 -3.66 -14.13 -7.81
CA ALA A 80 -3.60 -15.40 -7.07
C ALA A 80 -2.55 -15.39 -5.93
N VAL A 81 -1.47 -14.64 -6.12
CA VAL A 81 -0.38 -14.43 -5.14
C VAL A 81 -0.85 -13.57 -3.96
N THR A 82 -1.51 -12.45 -4.24
CA THR A 82 -2.06 -11.51 -3.25
C THR A 82 -3.33 -12.00 -2.56
N GLY A 83 -3.99 -13.01 -3.12
CA GLY A 83 -5.20 -13.62 -2.54
C GLY A 83 -6.51 -12.97 -2.95
N MET A 84 -6.54 -12.28 -4.09
CA MET A 84 -7.77 -11.71 -4.66
C MET A 84 -8.84 -12.78 -4.87
N SER A 85 -10.11 -12.37 -4.72
CA SER A 85 -11.29 -13.16 -5.06
C SER A 85 -11.62 -13.07 -6.56
N GLU A 86 -12.70 -13.74 -7.00
CA GLU A 86 -13.27 -13.54 -8.35
C GLU A 86 -13.74 -12.08 -8.59
N GLU A 87 -14.17 -11.33 -7.57
CA GLU A 87 -14.53 -9.90 -7.69
C GLU A 87 -13.28 -9.01 -7.72
N GLY A 88 -12.26 -9.30 -6.90
CA GLY A 88 -10.99 -8.57 -6.89
C GLY A 88 -10.16 -8.78 -8.17
N GLU A 89 -10.02 -10.03 -8.63
CA GLU A 89 -9.36 -10.35 -9.90
C GLU A 89 -10.09 -9.70 -11.09
N LEU A 90 -11.43 -9.62 -11.05
CA LEU A 90 -12.19 -8.93 -12.08
C LEU A 90 -11.93 -7.42 -12.08
N VAL A 91 -11.93 -6.76 -10.92
CA VAL A 91 -11.61 -5.33 -10.81
C VAL A 91 -10.18 -5.06 -11.30
N TYR A 92 -9.21 -5.87 -10.83
CA TYR A 92 -7.82 -5.80 -11.27
C TYR A 92 -7.70 -5.92 -12.80
N ARG A 93 -8.22 -6.99 -13.41
CA ARG A 93 -8.15 -7.18 -14.87
C ARG A 93 -8.92 -6.13 -15.68
N ALA A 94 -10.02 -5.61 -15.14
CA ALA A 94 -10.81 -4.56 -15.78
C ALA A 94 -10.16 -3.18 -15.73
N SER A 95 -9.15 -3.01 -14.87
CA SER A 95 -8.29 -1.84 -14.79
C SER A 95 -6.88 -2.13 -15.32
N THR A 96 -6.81 -3.01 -16.33
CA THR A 96 -5.74 -3.06 -17.36
C THR A 96 -4.30 -2.88 -16.84
N PRO A 97 -3.87 -3.63 -15.79
CA PRO A 97 -2.64 -3.39 -15.07
C PRO A 97 -1.38 -3.52 -15.92
N ALA A 98 -0.46 -2.58 -15.73
CA ALA A 98 0.89 -2.58 -16.27
C ALA A 98 1.94 -2.59 -15.16
N ILE A 99 3.07 -3.27 -15.42
CA ILE A 99 4.31 -3.14 -14.64
C ILE A 99 5.28 -2.41 -15.58
N GLU A 100 5.73 -1.22 -15.18
CA GLU A 100 6.43 -0.27 -16.06
C GLU A 100 7.80 0.11 -15.48
N ASP A 101 8.76 0.43 -16.37
CA ASP A 101 10.03 1.04 -15.99
C ASP A 101 9.86 2.53 -15.65
N ASP A 102 10.92 3.22 -15.24
CA ASP A 102 10.86 4.63 -14.83
C ASP A 102 10.37 5.55 -15.96
N ASP A 103 10.88 5.34 -17.18
CA ASP A 103 10.57 6.16 -18.36
C ASP A 103 9.07 6.07 -18.75
N ASP A 104 8.45 4.88 -18.67
CA ASP A 104 6.99 4.72 -18.93
C ASP A 104 6.11 5.01 -17.71
N PHE A 105 6.47 4.58 -16.49
CA PHE A 105 5.69 4.81 -15.26
C PHE A 105 5.46 6.32 -14.99
N ASN A 106 6.51 7.13 -15.19
CA ASN A 106 6.47 8.58 -15.00
C ASN A 106 5.64 9.35 -16.05
N GLN A 107 5.14 8.67 -17.09
CA GLN A 107 4.16 9.24 -18.02
C GLN A 107 2.72 9.13 -17.49
N HIS A 108 2.47 8.20 -16.56
CA HIS A 108 1.15 7.91 -16.00
C HIS A 108 1.00 8.38 -14.55
N CYS A 109 1.99 8.08 -13.70
CA CYS A 109 1.99 8.43 -12.28
C CYS A 109 2.81 9.70 -12.01
N SER A 110 2.24 10.65 -11.27
CA SER A 110 2.86 11.96 -11.03
C SER A 110 3.53 12.02 -9.67
N ILE A 111 4.87 12.09 -9.64
CA ILE A 111 5.69 12.17 -8.42
C ILE A 111 5.65 13.58 -7.76
N GLU A 112 4.49 14.25 -7.68
CA GLU A 112 4.34 15.54 -7.01
C GLU A 112 4.19 15.40 -5.47
N GLY A 113 5.16 14.76 -4.80
CA GLY A 113 5.29 14.88 -3.33
C GLY A 113 5.98 13.73 -2.59
N GLY A 114 6.01 12.52 -3.15
CA GLY A 114 6.58 11.34 -2.50
C GLY A 114 6.92 10.23 -3.50
N ALA A 115 7.73 9.25 -3.09
CA ALA A 115 8.11 8.10 -3.91
C ALA A 115 6.94 7.11 -4.02
N VAL A 116 6.05 7.38 -4.96
CA VAL A 116 4.83 6.60 -5.22
C VAL A 116 5.16 5.42 -6.14
N LEU A 117 4.92 4.20 -5.68
CA LEU A 117 5.29 2.95 -6.39
C LEU A 117 4.20 2.42 -7.33
N GLY A 118 2.99 2.97 -7.26
CA GLY A 118 1.85 2.61 -8.11
C GLY A 118 0.85 3.74 -8.19
N CYS A 119 0.00 3.74 -9.23
CA CYS A 119 -1.17 4.61 -9.24
C CYS A 119 -2.34 4.04 -10.04
N TYR A 120 -3.54 4.25 -9.52
CA TYR A 120 -4.79 4.11 -10.25
C TYR A 120 -5.11 5.39 -11.03
N TYR A 121 -4.86 5.40 -12.35
CA TYR A 121 -5.02 6.59 -13.19
C TYR A 121 -5.84 6.32 -14.47
N GLU A 122 -6.79 7.21 -14.76
CA GLU A 122 -7.76 7.14 -15.87
C GLU A 122 -8.48 5.78 -16.03
N GLY A 123 -8.59 5.02 -14.93
CA GLY A 123 -9.23 3.70 -14.88
C GLY A 123 -8.28 2.50 -14.96
N ASN A 124 -6.97 2.74 -15.13
CA ASN A 124 -5.91 1.73 -15.24
C ASN A 124 -5.08 1.66 -13.95
N VAL A 125 -4.43 0.53 -13.71
CA VAL A 125 -3.44 0.31 -12.64
C VAL A 125 -2.04 0.35 -13.22
N TYR A 126 -1.18 1.21 -12.70
CA TYR A 126 0.23 1.28 -13.05
C TYR A 126 1.09 0.94 -11.82
N VAL A 127 2.15 0.15 -12.00
CA VAL A 127 3.05 -0.26 -10.91
C VAL A 127 4.49 -0.19 -11.39
N TYR A 128 5.36 0.43 -10.59
CA TYR A 128 6.78 0.54 -10.89
C TYR A 128 7.51 -0.81 -10.76
N ALA A 129 8.39 -1.10 -11.72
CA ALA A 129 9.15 -2.35 -11.81
C ALA A 129 10.29 -2.44 -10.78
N VAL A 130 9.95 -2.62 -9.49
CA VAL A 130 10.94 -2.91 -8.43
C VAL A 130 11.63 -4.25 -8.73
N THR A 131 12.89 -4.21 -9.16
CA THR A 131 13.65 -5.40 -9.64
C THR A 131 14.56 -6.04 -8.58
N ASP A 132 14.66 -5.49 -7.37
CA ASP A 132 15.55 -6.01 -6.32
C ASP A 132 14.94 -7.22 -5.59
N ASP A 133 15.63 -8.37 -5.62
CA ASP A 133 15.25 -9.60 -4.92
C ASP A 133 15.01 -9.40 -3.40
N ARG A 134 15.65 -8.38 -2.78
CA ARG A 134 15.45 -7.99 -1.36
C ARG A 134 14.03 -7.48 -1.10
N LEU A 135 13.41 -6.88 -2.11
CA LEU A 135 12.11 -6.20 -2.07
C LEU A 135 10.99 -7.02 -2.75
N ALA A 136 11.25 -8.29 -3.09
CA ALA A 136 10.27 -9.17 -3.72
C ALA A 136 8.98 -9.24 -2.89
N GLY A 137 7.82 -8.93 -3.48
CA GLY A 137 6.55 -8.72 -2.79
C GLY A 137 6.01 -7.30 -2.95
N THR A 138 6.87 -6.28 -3.13
CA THR A 138 6.44 -4.88 -3.30
C THR A 138 5.53 -4.71 -4.52
N VAL A 139 5.92 -5.22 -5.69
CA VAL A 139 5.12 -5.11 -6.92
C VAL A 139 3.73 -5.75 -6.74
N GLU A 140 3.66 -6.91 -6.07
CA GLU A 140 2.40 -7.59 -5.81
C GLU A 140 1.51 -6.85 -4.79
N VAL A 141 2.09 -6.27 -3.74
CA VAL A 141 1.36 -5.49 -2.73
C VAL A 141 0.81 -4.19 -3.33
N THR A 142 1.64 -3.44 -4.05
CA THR A 142 1.23 -2.22 -4.75
C THR A 142 0.12 -2.51 -5.76
N ALA A 143 0.25 -3.57 -6.57
CA ALA A 143 -0.80 -3.97 -7.50
C ALA A 143 -2.15 -4.32 -6.82
N ALA A 144 -2.12 -4.78 -5.56
CA ALA A 144 -3.32 -4.99 -4.76
C ALA A 144 -3.86 -3.70 -4.10
N HIS A 145 -2.99 -2.74 -3.79
CA HIS A 145 -3.33 -1.39 -3.33
C HIS A 145 -4.08 -0.60 -4.42
N GLU A 146 -3.53 -0.55 -5.63
CA GLU A 146 -4.18 0.11 -6.78
C GLU A 146 -5.51 -0.57 -7.19
N MET A 147 -5.62 -1.89 -6.99
CA MET A 147 -6.89 -2.61 -7.16
C MET A 147 -7.95 -2.14 -6.14
N LEU A 148 -7.56 -1.77 -4.92
CA LEU A 148 -8.49 -1.26 -3.92
C LEU A 148 -8.96 0.17 -4.22
N HIS A 149 -8.11 1.05 -4.76
CA HIS A 149 -8.54 2.32 -5.35
C HIS A 149 -9.56 2.11 -6.48
N ALA A 150 -9.25 1.17 -7.39
CA ALA A 150 -10.16 0.79 -8.48
C ALA A 150 -11.50 0.23 -7.95
N ALA A 151 -11.49 -0.49 -6.83
CA ALA A 151 -12.69 -1.00 -6.15
C ALA A 151 -13.48 0.10 -5.41
N TYR A 152 -12.79 1.05 -4.78
CA TYR A 152 -13.36 2.18 -4.05
C TYR A 152 -14.01 3.19 -4.99
N GLU A 153 -13.41 3.46 -6.16
CA GLU A 153 -14.04 4.28 -7.22
C GLU A 153 -15.43 3.73 -7.60
N ARG A 154 -15.53 2.40 -7.72
CA ARG A 154 -16.75 1.67 -8.12
C ARG A 154 -17.85 1.65 -7.03
N LEU A 155 -17.60 2.13 -5.80
CA LEU A 155 -18.60 2.18 -4.73
C LEU A 155 -19.71 3.21 -5.01
N SER A 156 -20.96 2.84 -4.67
CA SER A 156 -22.08 3.79 -4.68
C SER A 156 -21.97 4.81 -3.53
N PRO A 157 -22.53 6.03 -3.62
CA PRO A 157 -22.35 7.06 -2.59
C PRO A 157 -22.76 6.61 -1.18
N ASP A 158 -23.95 6.02 -1.03
CA ASP A 158 -24.46 5.43 0.22
C ASP A 158 -23.57 4.31 0.78
N GLU A 159 -22.78 3.66 -0.08
CA GLU A 159 -21.86 2.58 0.28
C GLU A 159 -20.46 3.10 0.61
N ARG A 160 -20.00 4.17 -0.05
CA ARG A 160 -18.77 4.89 0.29
C ARG A 160 -18.91 5.56 1.66
N GLU A 161 -19.98 6.33 1.91
CA GLU A 161 -20.26 6.93 3.24
C GLU A 161 -20.25 5.88 4.39
N ARG A 162 -20.63 4.63 4.09
CA ARG A 162 -20.56 3.49 5.03
C ARG A 162 -19.14 2.96 5.21
N ILE A 163 -18.31 2.93 4.17
CA ILE A 163 -16.90 2.50 4.25
C ILE A 163 -16.04 3.55 4.91
N ASP A 164 -16.22 4.83 4.57
CA ASP A 164 -15.49 5.96 5.17
C ASP A 164 -15.63 5.94 6.70
N ALA A 165 -16.86 5.72 7.21
CA ALA A 165 -17.13 5.59 8.65
C ALA A 165 -16.53 4.32 9.32
N LEU A 166 -16.27 3.26 8.56
CA LEU A 166 -15.58 2.05 9.04
C LEU A 166 -14.06 2.19 8.99
N VAL A 167 -13.55 2.98 8.04
CA VAL A 167 -12.16 3.42 7.95
C VAL A 167 -11.85 4.35 9.13
N GLU A 168 -12.70 5.34 9.43
CA GLU A 168 -12.60 6.15 10.65
C GLU A 168 -12.59 5.30 11.95
N GLU A 169 -13.41 4.24 12.03
CA GLU A 169 -13.41 3.31 13.18
C GLU A 169 -12.09 2.53 13.30
N ALA A 170 -11.48 2.13 12.18
CA ALA A 170 -10.20 1.43 12.17
C ALA A 170 -9.02 2.35 12.52
N ILE A 171 -8.96 3.56 11.95
CA ILE A 171 -7.92 4.57 12.23
C ILE A 171 -7.91 4.92 13.72
N ALA A 172 -9.08 5.05 14.35
CA ALA A 172 -9.21 5.33 15.78
C ALA A 172 -8.73 4.20 16.73
N ALA A 173 -8.23 3.08 16.19
CA ALA A 173 -7.57 2.01 16.94
C ALA A 173 -6.04 1.96 16.75
N ILE A 174 -5.49 2.74 15.80
CA ILE A 174 -4.05 2.88 15.56
C ILE A 174 -3.44 3.82 16.64
N PRO A 175 -2.20 3.58 17.14
CA PRO A 175 -1.54 4.49 18.08
C PRO A 175 -1.31 5.90 17.51
N ASP A 176 -1.51 6.94 18.33
CA ASP A 176 -1.26 8.35 17.96
C ASP A 176 0.21 8.64 17.54
N ASP A 177 1.14 7.71 17.78
CA ASP A 177 2.57 7.76 17.47
C ASP A 177 3.04 6.73 16.41
N ASP A 178 2.11 6.16 15.65
CA ASP A 178 2.40 5.25 14.54
C ASP A 178 2.88 6.03 13.27
N PRO A 179 4.00 5.64 12.63
CA PRO A 179 4.54 6.38 11.47
C PRO A 179 3.61 6.44 10.25
N VAL A 180 2.59 5.56 10.15
CA VAL A 180 1.59 5.60 9.08
C VAL A 180 0.93 6.99 8.92
N PHE A 181 0.83 7.76 10.01
CA PHE A 181 0.23 9.10 9.98
C PHE A 181 1.13 10.15 9.29
N ASP A 182 2.45 10.02 9.36
CA ASP A 182 3.40 10.94 8.71
C ASP A 182 3.33 10.80 7.17
N ASP A 183 3.22 9.56 6.66
CA ASP A 183 3.04 9.26 5.23
C ASP A 183 1.80 9.96 4.65
N LEU A 184 0.74 10.07 5.46
CA LEU A 184 -0.60 10.51 5.04
C LEU A 184 -0.81 12.03 5.13
N GLU A 185 0.10 12.77 5.76
CA GLU A 185 0.13 14.25 5.65
C GLU A 185 0.44 14.72 4.22
N LEU A 186 0.99 13.84 3.36
CA LEU A 186 1.29 14.12 1.95
C LEU A 186 0.04 14.17 1.05
N TYR A 187 -1.05 13.47 1.43
CA TYR A 187 -2.25 13.32 0.61
C TYR A 187 -3.27 14.43 0.86
N ALA A 188 -4.03 14.83 -0.18
CA ALA A 188 -5.11 15.79 -0.01
C ALA A 188 -6.25 15.22 0.85
N ALA A 189 -6.90 16.06 1.65
CA ALA A 189 -7.92 15.64 2.62
C ALA A 189 -9.18 15.00 1.99
N ASP A 190 -9.42 15.18 0.70
CA ASP A 190 -10.46 14.49 -0.08
C ASP A 190 -10.00 13.19 -0.76
N GLN A 191 -8.70 12.88 -0.70
CA GLN A 191 -8.10 11.60 -1.12
C GLN A 191 -7.79 10.67 0.06
N GLN A 192 -7.54 11.21 1.27
CA GLN A 192 -7.11 10.44 2.44
C GLN A 192 -8.02 9.24 2.80
N ALA A 193 -9.34 9.31 2.58
CA ALA A 193 -10.24 8.19 2.85
C ALA A 193 -10.11 7.03 1.84
N ASP A 194 -9.71 7.34 0.60
CA ASP A 194 -9.42 6.39 -0.48
C ASP A 194 -8.09 5.67 -0.19
N GLU A 195 -7.05 6.44 0.15
CA GLU A 195 -5.74 5.94 0.57
C GLU A 195 -5.82 5.07 1.82
N TRP A 196 -6.48 5.53 2.89
CA TRP A 196 -6.69 4.72 4.08
C TRP A 196 -7.48 3.44 3.79
N HIS A 197 -8.44 3.45 2.86
CA HIS A 197 -9.16 2.24 2.44
C HIS A 197 -8.20 1.24 1.77
N SER A 198 -7.32 1.68 0.88
CA SER A 198 -6.33 0.81 0.26
C SER A 198 -5.30 0.27 1.28
N ARG A 199 -4.66 1.15 2.08
CA ARG A 199 -3.65 0.75 3.11
C ARG A 199 -4.21 -0.21 4.14
N LEU A 200 -5.41 0.04 4.67
CA LEU A 200 -6.05 -0.86 5.64
C LEU A 200 -6.35 -2.25 5.04
N GLY A 201 -6.59 -2.33 3.73
CA GLY A 201 -6.81 -3.60 3.04
C GLY A 201 -5.53 -4.42 2.84
N THR A 202 -4.42 -3.77 2.51
CA THR A 202 -3.14 -4.41 2.12
C THR A 202 -2.14 -4.58 3.26
N GLU A 203 -2.04 -3.62 4.19
CA GLU A 203 -0.95 -3.56 5.18
C GLU A 203 -1.37 -4.05 6.58
N PHE A 204 -2.61 -3.78 6.99
CA PHE A 204 -3.06 -3.97 8.37
C PHE A 204 -3.67 -5.36 8.62
N ALA A 205 -3.04 -6.13 9.51
CA ALA A 205 -3.46 -7.50 9.83
C ALA A 205 -4.81 -7.60 10.57
N ASP A 206 -4.97 -6.84 11.65
CA ASP A 206 -6.17 -6.85 12.50
C ASP A 206 -7.09 -5.67 12.17
N LEU A 207 -8.32 -5.95 11.69
CA LEU A 207 -9.33 -4.94 11.34
C LEU A 207 -10.64 -5.10 12.12
N PRO A 208 -11.45 -4.02 12.26
CA PRO A 208 -12.84 -4.14 12.71
C PRO A 208 -13.62 -5.15 11.83
N PRO A 209 -14.39 -6.09 12.40
CA PRO A 209 -15.03 -7.17 11.62
C PRO A 209 -15.99 -6.74 10.52
N ALA A 210 -16.50 -5.50 10.56
CA ALA A 210 -17.34 -4.94 9.51
C ALA A 210 -16.54 -4.39 8.31
N LEU A 211 -15.28 -4.02 8.53
CA LEU A 211 -14.33 -3.60 7.48
C LEU A 211 -13.64 -4.82 6.87
N GLU A 212 -13.26 -5.82 7.68
CA GLU A 212 -12.80 -7.12 7.19
C GLU A 212 -13.85 -7.78 6.27
N ALA A 213 -15.14 -7.72 6.65
CA ALA A 213 -16.25 -8.20 5.82
C ALA A 213 -16.51 -7.39 4.53
N HIS A 214 -15.87 -6.21 4.38
CA HIS A 214 -15.83 -5.47 3.12
C HIS A 214 -14.68 -5.94 2.24
N PHE A 215 -13.45 -6.02 2.77
CA PHE A 215 -12.30 -6.53 2.01
C PHE A 215 -12.44 -7.99 1.59
N ALA A 216 -13.19 -8.81 2.34
CA ALA A 216 -13.58 -10.18 1.97
C ALA A 216 -14.46 -10.28 0.70
N ARG A 217 -14.82 -9.16 0.06
CA ARG A 217 -15.31 -9.14 -1.33
C ARG A 217 -14.18 -9.24 -2.34
N TYR A 218 -13.07 -8.56 -2.10
CA TYR A 218 -11.97 -8.39 -3.05
C TYR A 218 -10.84 -9.39 -2.82
N PHE A 219 -10.74 -9.98 -1.62
CA PHE A 219 -9.80 -11.04 -1.28
C PHE A 219 -10.51 -12.28 -0.75
N ASP A 220 -10.20 -13.45 -1.31
CA ASP A 220 -10.54 -14.75 -0.74
C ASP A 220 -9.65 -15.08 0.49
N ASP A 221 -8.45 -14.49 0.54
CA ASP A 221 -7.43 -14.74 1.57
C ASP A 221 -6.54 -13.50 1.78
N ARG A 222 -7.09 -12.44 2.39
CA ARG A 222 -6.43 -11.14 2.61
C ARG A 222 -5.12 -11.24 3.42
N ALA A 223 -4.97 -12.29 4.22
CA ALA A 223 -3.73 -12.52 4.97
C ALA A 223 -2.50 -12.62 4.06
N LYS A 224 -2.65 -13.06 2.80
CA LYS A 224 -1.54 -13.13 1.83
C LYS A 224 -0.96 -11.77 1.47
N VAL A 225 -1.78 -10.77 1.15
CA VAL A 225 -1.26 -9.43 0.81
C VAL A 225 -0.60 -8.78 2.04
N VAL A 226 -1.15 -8.99 3.24
CA VAL A 226 -0.53 -8.55 4.49
C VAL A 226 0.80 -9.28 4.76
N GLU A 227 0.90 -10.59 4.54
CA GLU A 227 2.14 -11.36 4.65
C GLU A 227 3.19 -10.95 3.60
N LEU A 228 2.76 -10.54 2.41
CA LEU A 228 3.64 -9.97 1.37
C LEU A 228 4.14 -8.58 1.74
N ASN A 229 3.27 -7.71 2.29
CA ASN A 229 3.65 -6.39 2.76
C ASN A 229 4.68 -6.48 3.89
N ALA A 230 4.37 -7.26 4.94
CA ALA A 230 5.29 -7.51 6.04
C ALA A 230 6.62 -8.16 5.60
N LYS A 231 6.65 -8.86 4.45
CA LYS A 231 7.88 -9.37 3.85
C LYS A 231 8.66 -8.28 3.10
N ALA A 232 7.98 -7.35 2.44
CA ALA A 232 8.60 -6.24 1.71
C ALA A 232 9.20 -5.19 2.66
N THR A 233 8.51 -4.84 3.75
CA THR A 233 9.02 -3.85 4.74
C THR A 233 10.11 -4.40 5.64
N ALA A 234 10.11 -5.71 5.94
CA ALA A 234 10.93 -6.30 7.00
C ALA A 234 12.42 -5.99 6.95
N LEU A 235 13.00 -5.73 5.77
CA LEU A 235 14.40 -5.33 5.66
C LEU A 235 14.63 -3.86 6.09
N PHE A 236 13.74 -2.93 5.72
CA PHE A 236 13.76 -1.57 6.24
C PHE A 236 13.55 -1.55 7.76
N ASP A 237 12.58 -2.32 8.27
CA ASP A 237 12.32 -2.48 9.70
C ASP A 237 13.57 -2.99 10.45
N GLN A 238 14.23 -4.02 9.90
CA GLN A 238 15.47 -4.56 10.45
C GLN A 238 16.65 -3.57 10.38
N LEU A 239 16.80 -2.82 9.30
CA LEU A 239 17.87 -1.81 9.17
C LEU A 239 17.64 -0.67 10.17
N ARG A 240 16.42 -0.11 10.20
CA ARG A 240 16.03 0.96 11.13
C ARG A 240 16.23 0.57 12.59
N ALA A 241 15.76 -0.60 13.00
CA ALA A 241 15.94 -1.08 14.38
C ALA A 241 17.42 -1.27 14.78
N GLN A 242 18.30 -1.59 13.82
CA GLN A 242 19.76 -1.65 14.08
C GLN A 242 20.38 -0.24 14.15
N ILE A 243 19.98 0.68 13.28
CA ILE A 243 20.42 2.08 13.28
C ILE A 243 20.04 2.74 14.62
N GLU A 244 18.78 2.64 15.04
CA GLU A 244 18.29 3.17 16.31
C GLU A 244 19.03 2.56 17.52
N ALA A 245 19.33 1.27 17.49
CA ALA A 245 20.11 0.60 18.54
C ALA A 245 21.58 1.04 18.59
N LEU A 246 22.24 1.27 17.43
CA LEU A 246 23.61 1.77 17.37
C LEU A 246 23.70 3.22 17.86
N VAL A 247 22.79 4.09 17.41
CA VAL A 247 22.69 5.47 17.89
C VAL A 247 22.52 5.51 19.41
N ALA A 248 21.62 4.69 19.97
CA ALA A 248 21.43 4.58 21.42
C ALA A 248 22.66 4.05 22.18
N GLU A 249 23.48 3.17 21.59
CA GLU A 249 24.75 2.74 22.21
C GLU A 249 25.84 3.83 22.13
N ILE A 250 25.91 4.56 21.02
CA ILE A 250 26.83 5.68 20.80
C ILE A 250 26.53 6.83 21.78
N ASP A 251 25.28 7.29 21.85
CA ASP A 251 24.81 8.35 22.75
C ASP A 251 25.01 8.00 24.24
N ALA A 252 24.97 6.71 24.58
CA ALA A 252 25.23 6.23 25.94
C ALA A 252 26.73 6.10 26.27
N LEU A 253 27.60 5.91 25.27
CA LEU A 253 29.04 5.68 25.43
C LEU A 253 29.86 6.98 25.38
N ASP A 254 29.49 7.93 24.51
CA ASP A 254 30.19 9.22 24.33
C ASP A 254 30.42 9.98 25.66
N PRO A 255 29.39 10.33 26.47
CA PRO A 255 29.59 11.06 27.73
C PRO A 255 30.33 10.25 28.81
N VAL A 256 30.40 8.91 28.67
CA VAL A 256 31.16 8.04 29.57
C VAL A 256 32.64 8.04 29.19
N LEU A 257 32.96 7.98 27.90
CA LEU A 257 34.33 8.13 27.39
C LEU A 257 34.90 9.50 27.75
N ASP A 258 34.17 10.58 27.48
CA ASP A 258 34.59 11.95 27.75
C ASP A 258 34.94 12.16 29.24
N ALA A 259 34.09 11.66 30.13
CA ALA A 259 34.31 11.70 31.59
C ALA A 259 35.53 10.86 32.03
N ARG A 260 35.79 9.71 31.41
CA ARG A 260 36.96 8.86 31.72
C ARG A 260 38.26 9.43 31.17
N ILE A 261 38.25 9.99 29.95
CA ILE A 261 39.41 10.66 29.35
C ILE A 261 39.86 11.82 30.26
N ALA A 262 38.92 12.69 30.67
CA ALA A 262 39.22 13.79 31.59
C ALA A 262 39.76 13.29 32.96
N ALA A 263 39.23 12.18 33.49
CA ALA A 263 39.72 11.57 34.74
C ALA A 263 41.12 10.95 34.58
N TYR A 264 41.43 10.36 33.43
CA TYR A 264 42.72 9.77 33.09
C TYR A 264 43.81 10.84 32.90
N GLU A 265 43.51 11.94 32.19
CA GLU A 265 44.40 13.09 32.08
C GLU A 265 44.74 13.70 33.45
N ALA A 266 43.73 13.87 34.32
CA ALA A 266 43.93 14.33 35.69
C ALA A 266 44.78 13.34 36.51
N ALA A 267 44.53 12.03 36.38
CA ALA A 267 45.30 10.99 37.07
C ALA A 267 46.78 10.98 36.66
N ILE A 268 47.09 11.24 35.39
CA ILE A 268 48.45 11.43 34.86
C ILE A 268 49.09 12.71 35.42
N ALA A 269 48.37 13.83 35.43
CA ALA A 269 48.88 15.11 35.93
C ALA A 269 49.29 15.01 37.42
N ASP A 270 48.40 14.46 38.26
CA ASP A 270 48.67 14.21 39.68
C ASP A 270 49.82 13.21 39.88
N PHE A 271 49.88 12.13 39.08
CA PHE A 271 50.94 11.12 39.19
C PHE A 271 52.32 11.73 38.87
N ASN A 272 52.42 12.55 37.83
CA ASN A 272 53.67 13.24 37.51
C ASN A 272 54.10 14.20 38.64
N ALA A 273 53.16 14.95 39.23
CA ALA A 273 53.44 15.82 40.37
C ALA A 273 53.92 15.05 41.62
N ASP A 274 53.32 13.89 41.92
CA ASP A 274 53.75 13.00 43.00
C ASP A 274 55.14 12.39 42.73
N VAL A 275 55.43 12.01 41.48
CA VAL A 275 56.75 11.52 41.06
C VAL A 275 57.83 12.60 41.20
N ASP A 276 57.56 13.84 40.78
CA ASP A 276 58.49 14.96 40.96
C ASP A 276 58.71 15.31 42.44
N SER A 277 57.64 15.29 43.25
CA SER A 277 57.71 15.45 44.72
C SER A 277 58.59 14.38 45.38
N PHE A 278 58.40 13.11 44.98
CA PHE A 278 59.23 11.98 45.42
C PHE A 278 60.70 12.14 45.00
N ASN A 279 60.95 12.49 43.74
CA ASN A 279 62.30 12.69 43.19
C ASN A 279 63.03 13.85 43.88
N ALA A 280 62.36 14.97 44.12
CA ALA A 280 62.90 16.11 44.84
C ALA A 280 63.24 15.76 46.30
N ARG A 281 62.37 15.00 46.99
CA ARG A 281 62.65 14.50 48.34
C ARG A 281 63.80 13.49 48.37
N ALA A 282 63.96 12.68 47.32
CA ALA A 282 65.06 11.72 47.21
C ALA A 282 66.40 12.42 47.02
N ALA A 283 66.48 13.38 46.08
CA ALA A 283 67.68 14.16 45.81
C ALA A 283 68.14 14.99 47.03
N ASN A 284 67.19 15.52 47.81
CA ASN A 284 67.47 16.28 49.03
C ASN A 284 67.65 15.41 50.29
N GLY A 285 67.69 14.08 50.17
CA GLY A 285 67.85 13.17 51.31
C GLY A 285 66.74 13.26 52.37
N SER A 286 65.54 13.73 51.99
CA SER A 286 64.44 14.09 52.90
C SER A 286 63.59 12.89 53.36
N PHE A 287 64.10 11.67 53.24
CA PHE A 287 63.44 10.45 53.70
C PHE A 287 63.98 10.02 55.06
N SER A 288 63.08 9.71 56.01
CA SER A 288 63.46 9.30 57.37
C SER A 288 64.15 7.94 57.44
N SER A 289 63.94 7.08 56.43
CA SER A 289 64.51 5.74 56.34
C SER A 289 64.44 5.19 54.92
N GLN A 290 65.29 4.20 54.62
CA GLN A 290 65.21 3.41 53.38
C GLN A 290 63.87 2.66 53.26
N GLN A 291 63.25 2.30 54.40
CA GLN A 291 61.94 1.66 54.41
C GLN A 291 60.85 2.60 53.87
N GLN A 292 60.83 3.86 54.34
CA GLN A 292 59.90 4.88 53.84
C GLN A 292 60.09 5.10 52.33
N PHE A 293 61.34 5.29 51.87
CA PHE A 293 61.64 5.45 50.44
C PHE A 293 61.14 4.27 49.61
N ASN A 294 61.39 3.03 50.06
CA ASN A 294 60.95 1.83 49.36
C ASN A 294 59.42 1.70 49.33
N GLN A 295 58.72 2.08 50.40
CA GLN A 295 57.26 2.03 50.49
C GLN A 295 56.59 3.06 49.57
N GLU A 296 57.03 4.32 49.62
CA GLU A 296 56.49 5.38 48.75
C GLU A 296 56.80 5.10 47.27
N ARG A 297 58.01 4.61 46.95
CA ARG A 297 58.36 4.16 45.59
C ARG A 297 57.46 3.01 45.11
N ALA A 298 57.14 2.05 45.98
CA ALA A 298 56.26 0.94 45.63
C ALA A 298 54.82 1.40 45.36
N ALA A 299 54.32 2.39 46.12
CA ALA A 299 53.02 3.00 45.87
C ALA A 299 52.96 3.73 44.52
N LEU A 300 54.01 4.50 44.16
CA LEU A 300 54.10 5.13 42.84
C LEU A 300 54.15 4.10 41.70
N VAL A 301 54.96 3.04 41.82
CA VAL A 301 55.01 1.96 40.81
C VAL A 301 53.66 1.26 40.66
N ALA A 302 52.92 1.05 41.76
CA ALA A 302 51.57 0.48 41.70
C ALA A 302 50.55 1.43 41.03
N ARG A 303 50.61 2.74 41.33
CA ARG A 303 49.75 3.76 40.70
C ARG A 303 50.04 3.92 39.20
N GLY A 304 51.31 3.88 38.80
CA GLY A 304 51.70 3.88 37.38
C GLY A 304 51.07 2.70 36.63
N ALA A 305 51.21 1.48 37.17
CA ALA A 305 50.61 0.29 36.58
C ALA A 305 49.05 0.28 36.58
N GLN A 306 48.41 1.09 37.42
CA GLN A 306 46.95 1.32 37.37
C GLN A 306 46.57 2.30 36.26
N ILE A 307 47.37 3.35 36.04
CA ILE A 307 47.20 4.31 34.94
C ILE A 307 47.45 3.60 33.60
N ASP A 308 48.52 2.82 33.48
CA ASP A 308 48.82 2.01 32.28
C ASP A 308 47.65 1.07 31.91
N ALA A 309 46.97 0.50 32.91
CA ALA A 309 45.83 -0.39 32.73
C ALA A 309 44.53 0.37 32.37
N GLU A 310 44.31 1.56 32.92
CA GLU A 310 43.16 2.42 32.56
C GLU A 310 43.30 2.97 31.13
N GLY A 311 44.52 3.36 30.71
CA GLY A 311 44.81 3.77 29.34
C GLY A 311 44.50 2.65 28.34
N ALA A 312 44.94 1.42 28.62
CA ALA A 312 44.63 0.27 27.78
C ALA A 312 43.12 -0.11 27.76
N ALA A 313 42.35 0.26 28.80
CA ALA A 313 40.90 0.09 28.81
C ALA A 313 40.19 1.19 28.00
N LEU A 314 40.66 2.43 28.10
CA LEU A 314 40.20 3.56 27.28
C LEU A 314 40.46 3.33 25.79
N ASP A 315 41.67 2.89 25.40
CA ASP A 315 42.00 2.55 24.01
C ASP A 315 41.03 1.50 23.43
N ALA A 316 40.63 0.51 24.24
CA ALA A 316 39.69 -0.53 23.85
C ALA A 316 38.25 -0.02 23.71
N GLU A 317 37.80 0.91 24.55
CA GLU A 317 36.46 1.51 24.46
C GLU A 317 36.36 2.57 23.35
N ILE A 318 37.43 3.33 23.09
CA ILE A 318 37.53 4.21 21.90
C ILE A 318 37.52 3.35 20.62
N THR A 319 38.19 2.20 20.63
CA THR A 319 38.12 1.23 19.51
C THR A 319 36.69 0.69 19.31
N ARG A 320 35.95 0.39 20.40
CA ARG A 320 34.53 0.02 20.32
C ARG A 320 33.69 1.16 19.73
N TYR A 321 33.84 2.37 20.24
CA TYR A 321 33.08 3.55 19.80
C TYR A 321 33.25 3.80 18.30
N ASN A 322 34.50 3.84 17.82
CA ASN A 322 34.78 3.99 16.39
C ASN A 322 34.14 2.85 15.57
N GLY A 323 34.20 1.60 16.06
CA GLY A 323 33.55 0.47 15.40
C GLY A 323 32.02 0.54 15.37
N LEU A 324 31.37 1.20 16.33
CA LEU A 324 29.92 1.47 16.29
C LEU A 324 29.59 2.52 15.22
N VAL A 325 30.38 3.59 15.15
CA VAL A 325 30.21 4.65 14.14
C VAL A 325 30.47 4.11 12.72
N GLU A 326 31.45 3.23 12.54
CA GLU A 326 31.71 2.53 11.28
C GLU A 326 30.54 1.61 10.89
N GLN A 327 29.93 0.88 11.83
CA GLN A 327 28.74 0.06 11.58
C GLN A 327 27.50 0.90 11.24
N LEU A 328 27.28 2.01 11.94
CA LEU A 328 26.17 2.94 11.66
C LEU A 328 26.31 3.52 10.24
N THR A 329 27.50 4.01 9.90
CA THR A 329 27.79 4.55 8.55
C THR A 329 27.57 3.51 7.45
N ALA A 330 27.80 2.22 7.73
CA ALA A 330 27.54 1.13 6.78
C ALA A 330 26.03 0.84 6.64
N LEU A 331 25.28 0.81 7.74
CA LEU A 331 23.83 0.58 7.71
C LEU A 331 23.07 1.76 7.07
N ASP A 332 23.51 3.00 7.30
CA ASP A 332 22.96 4.18 6.62
C ASP A 332 23.14 4.09 5.09
N ALA A 333 24.26 3.52 4.64
CA ALA A 333 24.52 3.28 3.22
C ALA A 333 23.70 2.10 2.66
N ASP A 334 23.59 0.98 3.39
CA ASP A 334 22.74 -0.16 3.02
C ASP A 334 21.25 0.24 2.95
N TYR A 335 20.81 1.15 3.83
CA TYR A 335 19.44 1.71 3.82
C TYR A 335 19.20 2.63 2.61
N ALA A 336 20.15 3.51 2.30
CA ALA A 336 20.05 4.40 1.13
C ALA A 336 20.07 3.62 -0.19
N ASP A 337 20.92 2.60 -0.31
CA ASP A 337 20.97 1.67 -1.43
C ASP A 337 19.62 0.95 -1.62
N LEU A 338 19.05 0.40 -0.54
CA LEU A 338 17.73 -0.25 -0.59
C LEU A 338 16.58 0.72 -0.92
N TYR A 339 16.65 1.97 -0.45
CA TYR A 339 15.65 3.00 -0.76
C TYR A 339 15.73 3.44 -2.23
N SER A 340 16.94 3.53 -2.82
CA SER A 340 17.08 3.86 -4.25
C SER A 340 16.44 2.83 -5.19
N ALA A 341 16.34 1.57 -4.77
CA ALA A 341 15.60 0.52 -5.49
C ALA A 341 14.05 0.68 -5.43
N LEU A 342 13.55 1.68 -4.71
CA LEU A 342 12.15 2.11 -4.67
C LEU A 342 11.93 3.53 -5.24
N ASP A 343 12.95 4.17 -5.82
CA ASP A 343 12.81 5.53 -6.36
C ASP A 343 12.63 5.53 -7.89
N PRO A 344 11.39 5.68 -8.41
CA PRO A 344 11.14 5.78 -9.85
C PRO A 344 11.66 7.07 -10.48
N SER A 345 12.37 7.94 -9.74
CA SER A 345 13.05 9.13 -10.29
C SER A 345 14.58 9.00 -10.39
N ASP A 346 15.20 7.95 -9.84
CA ASP A 346 16.68 7.82 -9.77
C ASP A 346 17.30 6.75 -10.69
N ASP A 347 16.52 5.88 -11.37
CA ASP A 347 17.05 4.97 -12.43
C ASP A 347 17.37 5.71 -13.75
N THR A 348 18.04 6.85 -13.62
CA THR A 348 18.72 7.54 -14.72
C THR A 348 19.92 6.71 -15.18
N GLY A 349 19.66 5.56 -15.82
CA GLY A 349 20.53 4.41 -16.07
C GLY A 349 22.01 4.68 -16.31
N THR A 350 22.74 4.98 -15.22
CA THR A 350 24.12 5.48 -15.25
C THR A 350 25.07 4.52 -14.56
N VAL A 351 25.36 3.42 -15.27
CA VAL A 351 26.53 2.58 -15.00
C VAL A 351 27.81 3.44 -15.12
N SER A 352 28.21 4.05 -14.02
CA SER A 352 29.45 4.83 -13.91
C SER A 352 30.66 3.90 -13.65
N PRO A 353 31.84 4.21 -14.22
CA PRO A 353 32.93 3.23 -14.43
C PRO A 353 34.01 3.16 -13.35
#